data_AF-A0A7X6UPE9-F1
#
_entry.id   AF-A0A7X6UPE9-F1
#
_cell.length_a   1.000
_cell.length_b   1.000
_cell.length_c   1.000
_cell.angle_alpha   90.00
_cell.angle_beta   90.00
_cell.angle_gamma   90.00
#
_symmetry.space_group_name_H-M   'P 1'
#
loop_
_entity.id
_entity.type
_entity.pdbx_description
1 polymer ?
#
loop_
_entity_poly.entity_id
_entity_poly.type
_entity_poly.pdbx_seq_one_letter_code
_entity_poly.pdbx_strand_id
1 'polypeptide(L)'
;MKNRTHPLAPVPYGPVPSRRQLLWHRRKFYGFLHFTTTTFTDLEWGYGDESPNLFAPTAFDADQIVRTAVEAGMSGLILTCKHHDGFCLWPSRYTEHSVKN
;
A
#
# COMPACT_ATOMS: atom_id res chain seq x y z
N MET A 1 -49.26 9.01 -20.70
CA MET A 1 -47.93 8.75 -20.12
C MET A 1 -48.08 8.64 -18.61
N LYS A 2 -47.76 7.49 -17.98
CA LYS A 2 -47.87 7.33 -16.52
C LYS A 2 -46.58 7.83 -15.86
N ASN A 3 -46.65 8.92 -15.10
CA ASN A 3 -45.55 9.39 -14.26
C ASN A 3 -45.19 8.30 -13.25
N ARG A 4 -44.04 7.65 -13.42
CA ARG A 4 -43.48 6.75 -12.42
C ARG A 4 -42.89 7.61 -11.31
N THR A 5 -43.63 7.80 -10.22
CA THR A 5 -43.06 8.33 -8.98
C THR A 5 -42.17 7.26 -8.37
N HIS A 6 -40.86 7.40 -8.54
CA HIS A 6 -39.91 6.56 -7.82
C HIS A 6 -40.05 6.84 -6.31
N PRO A 7 -40.21 5.82 -5.46
CA PRO A 7 -40.23 6.03 -4.02
C PRO A 7 -38.91 6.67 -3.57
N LEU A 8 -39.00 7.57 -2.58
CA LEU A 8 -37.82 8.19 -1.99
C LEU A 8 -36.92 7.12 -1.36
N ALA A 9 -35.60 7.33 -1.42
CA ALA A 9 -34.66 6.48 -0.71
C ALA A 9 -34.96 6.48 0.80
N PRO A 10 -34.81 5.34 1.50
CA PRO A 10 -35.04 5.28 2.94
C PRO A 10 -34.06 6.17 3.70
N VAL A 11 -34.48 6.61 4.90
CA VAL A 11 -33.60 7.33 5.81
C VAL A 11 -32.46 6.41 6.24
N PRO A 12 -31.20 6.87 6.23
CA PRO A 12 -30.08 6.06 6.70
C PRO A 12 -30.25 5.60 8.15
N TYR A 13 -29.73 4.41 8.48
CA TYR A 13 -29.79 3.83 9.83
C TYR A 13 -28.38 3.49 10.33
N GLY A 14 -28.06 3.92 11.55
CA GLY A 14 -26.74 3.70 12.16
C GLY A 14 -25.60 4.47 11.49
N PRO A 15 -24.33 4.05 11.67
CA PRO A 15 -23.18 4.69 11.06
C PRO A 15 -23.19 4.55 9.53
N VAL A 16 -23.11 5.68 8.83
CA VAL A 16 -22.93 5.73 7.38
C VAL A 16 -21.47 6.00 7.02
N PRO A 17 -20.96 5.47 5.90
CA PRO A 17 -19.58 5.73 5.49
C PRO A 17 -19.40 7.20 5.14
N SER A 18 -18.32 7.78 5.66
CA SER A 18 -17.83 9.07 5.18
C SER A 18 -17.49 9.00 3.68
N ARG A 19 -17.42 10.17 3.03
CA ARG A 19 -17.04 10.26 1.61
C ARG A 19 -15.73 9.53 1.31
N ARG A 20 -14.73 9.59 2.21
CA ARG A 20 -13.44 8.89 2.01
C ARG A 20 -13.59 7.37 2.06
N GLN A 21 -14.45 6.85 2.93
CA GLN A 21 -14.71 5.41 3.04
C GLN A 21 -15.45 4.90 1.80
N LEU A 22 -16.40 5.68 1.26
CA LEU A 22 -17.05 5.34 -0.02
C LEU A 22 -16.07 5.33 -1.19
N LEU A 23 -15.16 6.31 -1.26
CA LEU A 23 -14.13 6.34 -2.31
C LEU A 23 -13.15 5.17 -2.19
N TRP A 24 -12.72 4.83 -0.98
CA TRP A 24 -11.91 3.64 -0.72
C TRP A 24 -12.67 2.36 -1.09
N HIS A 25 -13.94 2.22 -0.68
CA HIS A 25 -14.73 1.02 -0.97
C HIS A 25 -14.92 0.80 -2.47
N ARG A 26 -15.02 1.87 -3.26
CA ARG A 26 -15.11 1.80 -4.73
C ARG A 26 -13.84 1.30 -5.41
N ARG A 27 -12.69 1.28 -4.72
CA ARG A 27 -11.43 0.74 -5.26
C ARG A 27 -11.47 -0.77 -5.48
N LYS A 28 -12.22 -1.50 -4.65
CA LYS A 28 -12.46 -2.97 -4.68
C LYS A 28 -11.21 -3.86 -4.57
N PHE A 29 -10.24 -3.67 -5.46
CA PHE A 29 -9.02 -4.48 -5.57
C PHE A 29 -7.80 -3.58 -5.71
N TYR A 30 -6.81 -3.76 -4.83
CA TYR A 30 -5.54 -3.05 -4.81
C TYR A 30 -4.49 -3.92 -4.09
N GLY A 31 -3.21 -3.72 -4.40
CA GLY A 31 -2.13 -4.58 -3.91
C GLY A 31 -1.44 -4.06 -2.66
N PHE A 32 -0.73 -4.96 -1.96
CA PHE A 32 0.17 -4.65 -0.86
C PHE A 32 1.57 -5.18 -1.22
N LEU A 33 2.56 -4.30 -1.25
CA LEU A 33 3.96 -4.61 -1.51
C LEU A 33 4.73 -4.67 -0.19
N HIS A 34 5.18 -5.87 0.18
CA HIS A 34 6.17 -6.06 1.24
C HIS A 34 7.55 -6.12 0.60
N PHE A 35 8.37 -5.11 0.88
CA PHE A 35 9.72 -5.00 0.34
C PHE A 35 10.58 -4.22 1.33
N THR A 36 11.60 -4.84 1.90
CA THR A 36 12.51 -4.23 2.89
C THR A 36 13.77 -5.11 3.01
N THR A 37 14.64 -4.85 4.00
CA THR A 37 15.80 -5.70 4.32
C THR A 37 15.45 -7.16 4.50
N THR A 38 14.24 -7.46 5.01
CA THR A 38 13.75 -8.83 5.20
C THR A 38 13.62 -9.63 3.90
N THR A 39 13.41 -8.96 2.77
CA THR A 39 13.46 -9.58 1.42
C THR A 39 14.83 -10.19 1.12
N PHE A 40 15.90 -9.67 1.73
CA PHE A 40 17.29 -10.10 1.51
C PHE A 40 17.82 -11.01 2.62
N THR A 41 17.10 -11.12 3.74
CA THR A 41 17.49 -11.98 4.87
C THR A 41 16.65 -13.26 4.97
N ASP A 42 15.67 -13.46 4.07
CA ASP A 42 14.74 -14.58 4.09
C ASP A 42 13.97 -14.67 5.42
N LEU A 43 13.56 -13.51 5.94
CA LEU A 43 12.78 -13.38 7.16
C LEU A 43 11.44 -12.74 6.84
N GLU A 44 10.41 -13.13 7.60
CA GLU A 44 9.14 -12.40 7.59
C GLU A 44 9.24 -11.15 8.47
N TRP A 45 9.90 -11.28 9.63
CA TRP A 45 10.07 -10.22 10.62
C TRP A 45 11.56 -10.07 10.91
N GLY A 46 12.12 -8.90 10.60
CA GLY A 46 13.49 -8.56 10.97
C GLY A 46 13.59 -8.13 12.42
N TYR A 47 14.81 -8.16 12.94
CA TYR A 47 15.13 -7.81 14.34
C TYR A 47 15.53 -6.34 14.50
N GLY A 48 15.80 -5.63 13.39
CA GLY A 48 16.17 -4.22 13.35
C GLY A 48 17.67 -3.96 13.54
N ASP A 49 18.48 -5.01 13.57
CA ASP A 49 19.95 -4.97 13.58
C ASP A 49 20.56 -5.32 12.21
N GLU A 50 19.73 -5.47 11.18
CA GLU A 50 20.18 -5.70 9.82
C GLU A 50 21.04 -4.54 9.32
N SER A 51 22.15 -4.87 8.65
CA SER A 51 22.95 -3.85 7.98
C SER A 51 22.15 -3.20 6.84
N PRO A 52 22.11 -1.86 6.73
CA PRO A 52 21.51 -1.15 5.60
C PRO A 52 22.02 -1.63 4.23
N ASN A 53 23.30 -2.03 4.16
CA ASN A 53 23.94 -2.53 2.94
C ASN A 53 23.33 -3.82 2.39
N LEU A 54 22.53 -4.55 3.19
CA LEU A 54 21.80 -5.73 2.70
C LEU A 54 20.70 -5.35 1.72
N PHE A 55 20.15 -4.14 1.82
CA PHE A 55 19.15 -3.65 0.89
C PHE A 55 19.81 -3.19 -0.41
N ALA A 56 20.11 -4.14 -1.29
CA ALA A 56 20.83 -3.91 -2.54
C ALA A 56 20.13 -4.59 -3.73
N PRO A 57 18.92 -4.15 -4.12
CA PRO A 57 18.24 -4.74 -5.27
C PRO A 57 19.00 -4.46 -6.57
N THR A 58 19.31 -5.51 -7.32
CA THR A 58 20.17 -5.42 -8.53
C THR A 58 19.41 -5.05 -9.80
N ALA A 59 18.09 -5.22 -9.81
CA ALA A 59 17.22 -4.99 -10.97
C ALA A 59 15.85 -4.41 -10.57
N PHE A 60 15.83 -3.52 -9.58
CA PHE A 60 14.59 -2.88 -9.16
C PHE A 60 14.03 -1.98 -10.26
N ASP A 61 12.76 -2.21 -10.62
CA ASP A 61 12.00 -1.42 -11.58
C ASP A 61 10.59 -1.18 -11.04
N ALA A 62 10.35 0.02 -10.50
CA ALA A 62 9.04 0.41 -9.98
C ALA A 62 7.96 0.46 -11.08
N ASP A 63 8.33 0.80 -12.31
CA ASP A 63 7.40 0.87 -13.44
C ASP A 63 6.94 -0.53 -13.85
N GLN A 64 7.82 -1.53 -13.78
CA GLN A 64 7.44 -2.93 -13.99
C GLN A 64 6.41 -3.40 -12.96
N ILE A 65 6.60 -3.07 -11.69
CA ILE A 65 5.68 -3.44 -10.60
C ILE A 65 4.31 -2.77 -10.82
N VAL A 66 4.31 -1.46 -11.07
CA VAL A 66 3.08 -0.70 -11.31
C VAL A 66 2.36 -1.18 -12.56
N ARG A 67 3.10 -1.42 -13.67
CA ARG A 67 2.53 -1.95 -14.92
C ARG A 67 1.86 -3.31 -14.71
N THR A 68 2.54 -4.22 -14.01
CA THR A 68 1.97 -5.54 -13.65
C THR A 68 0.69 -5.40 -12.82
N ALA A 69 0.68 -4.48 -11.84
CA ALA A 69 -0.51 -4.23 -11.01
C ALA A 69 -1.69 -3.67 -11.85
N VAL A 70 -1.42 -2.77 -12.79
CA VAL A 70 -2.43 -2.23 -13.71
C VAL A 70 -2.97 -3.34 -14.61
N GLU A 71 -2.11 -4.18 -15.19
CA GLU A 71 -2.51 -5.33 -16.02
C GLU A 71 -3.35 -6.35 -15.24
N ALA A 72 -3.08 -6.52 -13.94
CA ALA A 72 -3.87 -7.34 -13.03
C ALA A 72 -5.22 -6.70 -12.61
N GLY A 73 -5.49 -5.44 -13.01
CA GLY A 73 -6.72 -4.73 -12.66
C GLY A 73 -6.73 -4.11 -11.26
N MET A 74 -5.56 -3.93 -10.62
CA MET A 74 -5.46 -3.26 -9.33
C MET A 74 -5.66 -1.75 -9.47
N SER A 75 -6.46 -1.18 -8.57
CA SER A 75 -6.74 0.27 -8.52
C SER A 75 -5.70 1.08 -7.75
N GLY A 76 -4.69 0.42 -7.18
CA GLY A 76 -3.61 1.04 -6.42
C GLY A 76 -2.70 0.03 -5.74
N LEU A 77 -1.67 0.54 -5.06
CA LEU A 77 -0.70 -0.22 -4.30
C LEU A 77 -0.47 0.46 -2.94
N ILE A 78 -0.25 -0.34 -1.91
CA ILE A 78 0.22 0.09 -0.58
C ILE A 78 1.63 -0.48 -0.41
N LEU A 79 2.60 0.35 -0.06
CA LEU A 79 3.99 -0.06 0.16
C LEU A 79 4.31 -0.05 1.65
N THR A 80 5.04 -1.07 2.12
CA THR A 80 5.71 -1.04 3.42
C THR A 80 6.89 -0.07 3.39
N CYS A 81 6.63 1.25 3.39
CA CYS A 81 7.71 2.25 3.38
C CYS A 81 8.70 2.05 4.53
N LYS A 82 8.20 1.53 5.66
CA LYS A 82 8.97 1.01 6.79
C LYS A 82 8.22 -0.17 7.37
N HIS A 83 8.89 -1.28 7.65
CA HIS A 83 8.31 -2.45 8.32
C HIS A 83 8.69 -2.48 9.81
N HIS A 84 8.53 -3.61 10.50
CA HIS A 84 8.78 -3.75 11.93
C HIS A 84 10.27 -3.67 12.30
N ASP A 85 11.14 -4.15 11.43
CA ASP A 85 12.61 -4.01 11.50
C ASP A 85 13.06 -2.53 11.55
N GLY A 86 12.26 -1.64 10.96
CA GLY A 86 12.46 -0.20 11.06
C GLY A 86 13.27 0.40 9.92
N PHE A 87 13.72 -0.40 8.95
CA PHE A 87 14.43 0.11 7.79
C PHE A 87 13.51 0.97 6.92
N CYS A 88 13.90 2.22 6.66
CA CYS A 88 13.09 3.15 5.88
C CYS A 88 13.48 3.15 4.39
N LEU A 89 12.51 2.90 3.51
CA LEU A 89 12.66 2.93 2.04
C LEU A 89 12.74 4.35 1.45
N TRP A 90 12.88 5.37 2.29
CA TRP A 90 13.08 6.75 1.88
C TRP A 90 14.25 7.34 2.67
N PRO A 91 14.98 8.34 2.14
CA PRO A 91 16.10 8.98 2.83
C PRO A 91 15.58 9.85 3.99
N SER A 92 15.22 9.20 5.09
CA SER A 92 14.63 9.84 6.25
C SER A 92 15.61 10.82 6.89
N ARG A 93 15.13 12.01 7.26
CA ARG A 93 15.92 12.99 8.03
C ARG A 93 16.06 12.64 9.51
N TYR A 94 15.44 11.55 9.96
CA TYR A 94 15.24 11.23 11.38
C TYR A 94 15.90 9.92 11.83
N THR A 95 16.46 9.15 10.91
CA THR A 95 17.15 7.89 11.23
C THR A 95 18.18 7.59 10.16
N GLU A 96 19.29 6.99 10.57
CA GLU A 96 20.30 6.46 9.67
C GLU A 96 19.98 5.03 9.21
N HIS A 97 18.97 4.38 9.82
CA HIS A 97 18.48 3.08 9.37
C HIS A 97 17.48 3.26 8.20
N SER A 98 18.02 3.64 7.04
CA SER A 98 17.28 3.95 5.82
C SER A 98 18.14 3.78 4.57
N VAL A 99 17.52 3.86 3.39
CA VAL A 99 18.19 3.80 2.06
C VAL A 99 19.20 4.92 1.78
N LYS A 100 19.39 5.88 2.68
CA LYS A 100 20.42 6.93 2.55
C LYS A 100 21.83 6.36 2.67
N ASN A 101 22.00 5.23 3.37
CA ASN A 101 23.29 4.64 3.75
C ASN A 101 23.52 3.30 3.05
#